data_AF-A0A6P7U3E6-F1
#
_entry.id   AF-A0A6P7U3E6-F1
#
_cell.length_a   1.000
_cell.length_b   1.000
_cell.length_c   1.000
_cell.angle_alpha   90.00
_cell.angle_beta   90.00
_cell.angle_gamma   90.00
#
_symmetry.space_group_name_H-M   'P 1'
#
loop_
_entity.id
_entity.type
_entity.pdbx_description
1 polymer ?
#
loop_
_entity_poly.entity_id
_entity_poly.type
_entity_poly.pdbx_seq_one_letter_code
_entity_poly.pdbx_strand_id
1 'polypeptide(L)'
;MGIPFQPLPDYQEGAEQALKTARHYMESSKGPYCLLVRRQTFLPYKLRKKAPEFLLTREEAMKIIIDNIGSKVAVVSTTGMLSRELFEYRVEKDMGHERDFLTVGSMGHASAIALGIALQKPNKQVFCLDGDGAVIMHMGALSTIGQRGPDNLKHVIINNGCHDSVGGQMTDAGNHDSFDFCEISKSCGYKDVSEIFIFDFMIV
;
A
#
# COMPACT_ATOMS: atom_id res chain seq x y z
N MET A 1 5.76 30.45 7.70
CA MET A 1 5.57 29.78 6.40
C MET A 1 4.79 30.58 5.35
N GLY A 2 4.21 31.77 5.61
CA GLY A 2 3.75 32.69 4.56
C GLY A 2 2.59 32.20 3.65
N ILE A 3 2.09 30.99 3.86
CA ILE A 3 0.95 30.44 3.12
C ILE A 3 -0.30 31.24 3.53
N PRO A 4 -1.01 31.88 2.60
CA PRO A 4 -2.26 32.56 2.92
C PRO A 4 -3.31 31.56 3.38
N PHE A 5 -4.14 31.99 4.32
CA PHE A 5 -5.15 31.12 4.91
C PHE A 5 -6.40 31.89 5.33
N GLN A 6 -7.51 31.17 5.47
CA GLN A 6 -8.70 31.66 6.15
C GLN A 6 -9.46 30.51 6.83
N PRO A 7 -10.25 30.79 7.89
CA PRO A 7 -11.18 29.81 8.44
C PRO A 7 -12.21 29.37 7.42
N LEU A 8 -12.54 28.07 7.39
CA LEU A 8 -13.69 27.56 6.62
C LEU A 8 -14.97 27.77 7.45
N PRO A 9 -15.94 28.56 6.97
CA PRO A 9 -17.22 28.70 7.65
C PRO A 9 -18.01 27.38 7.70
N ASP A 10 -18.84 27.22 8.74
CA ASP A 10 -19.69 26.06 8.98
C ASP A 10 -21.09 26.17 8.33
N TYR A 11 -21.28 27.17 7.47
CA TYR A 11 -22.48 27.36 6.65
C TYR A 11 -22.09 27.44 5.17
N GLN A 12 -23.00 26.96 4.30
CA GLN A 12 -22.71 26.65 2.90
C GLN A 12 -22.20 27.85 2.09
N GLU A 13 -22.90 28.98 2.13
CA GLU A 13 -22.55 30.19 1.36
C GLU A 13 -21.14 30.70 1.71
N GLY A 14 -20.79 30.67 3.00
CA GLY A 14 -19.47 31.06 3.48
C GLY A 14 -18.38 30.09 3.05
N ALA A 15 -18.65 28.79 3.10
CA ALA A 15 -17.74 27.76 2.62
C ALA A 15 -17.47 27.88 1.11
N GLU A 16 -18.51 28.10 0.30
CA GLU A 16 -18.39 28.31 -1.14
C GLU A 16 -17.55 29.55 -1.47
N GLN A 17 -17.76 30.65 -0.75
CA GLN A 17 -16.97 31.85 -0.94
C GLN A 17 -15.51 31.62 -0.55
N ALA A 18 -15.27 30.91 0.56
CA ALA A 18 -13.92 30.60 1.00
C ALA A 18 -13.16 29.74 -0.02
N LEU A 19 -13.84 28.77 -0.64
CA LEU A 19 -13.31 27.94 -1.72
C LEU A 19 -12.99 28.75 -2.98
N LYS A 20 -13.87 29.69 -3.37
CA LYS A 20 -13.64 30.60 -4.51
C LYS A 20 -12.39 31.45 -4.30
N THR A 21 -12.21 32.03 -3.11
CA THR A 21 -11.02 32.80 -2.76
C THR A 21 -9.76 31.95 -2.83
N ALA A 22 -9.79 30.75 -2.24
CA ALA A 22 -8.65 29.82 -2.28
C ALA A 22 -8.28 29.44 -3.72
N ARG A 23 -9.28 29.10 -4.54
CA ARG A 23 -9.10 28.77 -5.96
C ARG A 23 -8.51 29.93 -6.75
N HIS A 24 -9.07 31.12 -6.61
CA HIS A 24 -8.59 32.31 -7.30
C HIS A 24 -7.11 32.60 -6.95
N TYR A 25 -6.74 32.46 -5.68
CA TYR A 25 -5.34 32.59 -5.27
C TYR A 25 -4.46 31.52 -5.90
N MET A 26 -4.84 30.25 -5.86
CA MET A 26 -4.05 29.15 -6.43
C MET A 26 -3.87 29.30 -7.95
N GLU A 27 -4.90 29.75 -8.67
CA GLU A 27 -4.86 29.95 -10.12
C GLU A 27 -3.96 31.12 -10.51
N SER A 28 -4.00 32.22 -9.77
CA SER A 28 -3.25 33.47 -10.04
C SER A 28 -1.80 33.41 -9.58
N SER A 29 -1.55 32.94 -8.36
CA SER A 29 -0.22 32.94 -7.75
C SER A 29 0.58 31.65 -8.01
N LYS A 30 -0.08 30.59 -8.50
CA LYS A 30 0.49 29.23 -8.59
C LYS A 30 1.06 28.71 -7.24
N GLY A 31 0.54 29.24 -6.13
CA GLY A 31 0.96 28.89 -4.77
C GLY A 31 -0.14 28.21 -3.95
N PRO A 32 0.22 27.54 -2.85
CA PRO A 32 -0.74 26.87 -1.97
C PRO A 32 -1.60 27.87 -1.19
N TYR A 33 -2.81 27.45 -0.83
CA TYR A 33 -3.72 28.18 0.05
C TYR A 33 -4.24 27.24 1.14
N CYS A 34 -4.37 27.71 2.38
CA CYS A 34 -4.81 26.89 3.50
C CYS A 34 -6.23 27.26 3.96
N LEU A 35 -7.09 26.25 4.15
CA LEU A 35 -8.38 26.41 4.82
C LEU A 35 -8.28 25.86 6.24
N LEU A 36 -8.51 26.72 7.24
CA LEU A 36 -8.52 26.30 8.64
C LEU A 36 -9.91 25.77 9.00
N VAL A 37 -10.02 24.46 9.13
CA VAL A 37 -11.28 23.79 9.50
C VAL A 37 -11.37 23.69 11.02
N ARG A 38 -12.42 24.27 11.60
CA ARG A 38 -12.69 24.14 13.05
C ARG A 38 -13.34 22.79 13.33
N ARG A 39 -13.27 22.35 14.59
CA ARG A 39 -14.06 21.19 15.03
C ARG A 39 -15.54 21.48 14.76
N GLN A 40 -16.28 20.46 14.34
CA GLN A 40 -17.72 20.52 14.06
C GLN A 40 -18.14 21.38 12.84
N THR A 41 -17.21 21.77 11.96
CA THR A 41 -17.56 22.42 10.67
C THR A 41 -18.37 21.52 9.74
N PHE A 42 -18.18 20.20 9.80
CA PHE A 42 -18.88 19.25 8.94
C PHE A 42 -19.93 18.45 9.73
N LEU A 43 -21.07 18.18 9.09
CA LEU A 43 -22.05 17.22 9.59
C LEU A 43 -21.43 15.80 9.64
N PRO A 44 -21.93 14.91 10.52
CA PRO A 44 -21.52 13.52 10.51
C PRO A 44 -21.67 12.90 9.12
N TYR A 45 -20.57 12.40 8.56
CA TYR A 45 -20.56 11.76 7.26
C TYR A 45 -20.34 10.26 7.42
N LYS A 46 -21.27 9.46 6.90
CA LYS A 46 -21.09 8.01 6.80
C LYS A 46 -20.42 7.68 5.48
N LEU A 47 -19.21 7.15 5.56
CA LEU A 47 -18.46 6.74 4.38
C LEU A 47 -19.29 5.73 3.56
N ARG A 48 -19.53 6.02 2.29
CA ARG A 48 -20.17 5.06 1.38
C ARG A 48 -19.11 4.07 0.94
N LYS A 49 -19.16 2.85 1.49
CA LYS A 49 -18.30 1.76 1.04
C LYS A 49 -18.74 1.32 -0.36
N LYS A 50 -17.84 1.35 -1.33
CA LYS A 50 -18.05 0.67 -2.61
C LYS A 50 -18.04 -0.83 -2.34
N ALA A 51 -18.82 -1.61 -3.10
CA ALA A 51 -18.69 -3.06 -3.04
C ALA A 51 -17.24 -3.44 -3.39
N PRO A 52 -16.66 -4.46 -2.73
CA PRO A 52 -15.31 -4.89 -3.03
C PRO A 52 -15.24 -5.33 -4.49
N GLU A 53 -14.25 -4.80 -5.20
CA GLU A 53 -14.01 -5.12 -6.61
C GLU A 53 -13.43 -6.54 -6.78
N PHE A 54 -12.81 -7.06 -5.72
CA PHE A 54 -12.22 -8.39 -5.63
C PHE A 54 -12.88 -9.20 -4.52
N LEU A 55 -13.00 -10.51 -4.73
CA LEU A 55 -13.51 -11.45 -3.73
C LEU A 55 -12.56 -11.57 -2.53
N LEU A 56 -11.25 -11.50 -2.79
CA LEU A 56 -10.22 -11.62 -1.77
C LEU A 56 -9.80 -10.24 -1.26
N THR A 57 -9.97 -10.02 0.03
CA THR A 57 -9.41 -8.85 0.70
C THR A 57 -7.90 -8.99 0.87
N ARG A 58 -7.21 -7.86 1.06
CA ARG A 58 -5.77 -7.87 1.41
C ARG A 58 -5.48 -8.74 2.63
N GLU A 59 -6.32 -8.64 3.65
CA GLU A 59 -6.15 -9.39 4.89
C GLU A 59 -6.29 -10.90 4.64
N GLU A 60 -7.30 -11.34 3.90
CA GLU A 60 -7.46 -12.75 3.55
C GLU A 60 -6.31 -13.28 2.69
N ALA A 61 -5.84 -12.49 1.71
CA ALA A 61 -4.67 -12.83 0.91
C ALA A 61 -3.43 -13.04 1.80
N MET A 62 -3.19 -12.11 2.73
CA MET A 62 -2.11 -12.21 3.70
C MET A 62 -2.25 -13.48 4.56
N LYS A 63 -3.44 -13.79 5.09
CA LYS A 63 -3.69 -14.99 5.89
C LYS A 63 -3.37 -16.27 5.12
N ILE A 64 -3.86 -16.38 3.88
CA ILE A 64 -3.57 -17.52 2.99
C ILE A 64 -2.06 -17.68 2.78
N ILE A 65 -1.34 -16.60 2.51
CA ILE A 65 0.11 -16.65 2.34
C ILE A 65 0.78 -17.14 3.63
N ILE A 66 0.44 -16.54 4.77
CA ILE A 66 1.06 -16.87 6.06
C ILE A 66 0.80 -18.32 6.47
N ASP A 67 -0.38 -18.86 6.18
CA ASP A 67 -0.73 -20.26 6.49
C ASP A 67 0.02 -21.26 5.60
N ASN A 68 0.47 -20.85 4.41
CA ASN A 68 1.12 -21.72 3.43
C ASN A 68 2.65 -21.56 3.37
N ILE A 69 3.22 -20.55 4.03
CA ILE A 69 4.69 -20.39 4.11
C ILE A 69 5.25 -21.09 5.34
N GLY A 70 6.35 -21.81 5.16
CA GLY A 70 6.99 -22.57 6.25
C GLY A 70 7.49 -21.68 7.40
N SER A 71 7.59 -22.24 8.60
CA SER A 71 8.00 -21.52 9.81
C SER A 71 9.45 -20.99 9.79
N LYS A 72 10.28 -21.49 8.88
CA LYS A 72 11.71 -21.17 8.75
C LYS A 72 12.01 -20.07 7.73
N VAL A 73 11.04 -19.27 7.33
CA VAL A 73 11.24 -18.11 6.42
C VAL A 73 11.49 -16.82 7.19
N ALA A 74 11.86 -15.75 6.49
CA ALA A 74 11.77 -14.37 6.97
C ALA A 74 10.69 -13.65 6.17
N VAL A 75 9.87 -12.83 6.83
CA VAL A 75 8.80 -12.04 6.19
C VAL A 75 9.11 -10.58 6.39
N VAL A 76 9.11 -9.79 5.32
CA VAL A 76 9.18 -8.33 5.37
C VAL A 76 7.83 -7.83 4.91
N SER A 77 7.12 -7.08 5.76
CA SER A 77 5.81 -6.53 5.43
C SER A 77 5.87 -5.01 5.29
N THR A 78 5.16 -4.46 4.32
CA THR A 78 5.10 -3.03 4.06
C THR A 78 4.35 -2.27 5.16
N THR A 79 4.58 -0.96 5.22
CA THR A 79 3.99 -0.09 6.26
C THR A 79 2.47 0.01 6.13
N GLY A 80 1.83 0.35 7.26
CA GLY A 80 0.40 0.60 7.31
C GLY A 80 -0.40 -0.65 7.68
N MET A 81 -1.56 -0.83 7.05
CA MET A 81 -2.51 -1.88 7.39
C MET A 81 -1.91 -3.29 7.26
N LEU A 82 -1.14 -3.59 6.20
CA LEU A 82 -0.62 -4.94 5.99
C LEU A 82 0.29 -5.44 7.13
N SER A 83 1.18 -4.59 7.65
CA SER A 83 2.02 -4.96 8.81
C SER A 83 1.19 -5.11 10.09
N ARG A 84 0.11 -4.34 10.26
CA ARG A 84 -0.79 -4.46 11.42
C ARG A 84 -1.59 -5.74 11.37
N GLU A 85 -2.19 -6.03 10.22
CA GLU A 85 -2.95 -7.26 9.94
C GLU A 85 -2.06 -8.49 10.15
N LEU A 86 -0.82 -8.48 9.65
CA LEU A 86 0.14 -9.57 9.90
C LEU A 86 0.43 -9.76 11.39
N PHE A 87 0.68 -8.66 12.12
CA PHE A 87 0.92 -8.72 13.56
C PHE A 87 -0.29 -9.31 14.31
N GLU A 88 -1.48 -8.78 14.06
CA GLU A 88 -2.72 -9.23 14.69
C GLU A 88 -3.00 -10.71 14.38
N TYR A 89 -2.77 -11.14 13.14
CA TYR A 89 -2.97 -12.53 12.74
C TYR A 89 -1.98 -13.49 13.40
N ARG A 90 -0.72 -13.08 13.55
CA ARG A 90 0.28 -13.86 14.31
C ARG A 90 -0.17 -14.05 15.75
N VAL A 91 -0.69 -13.00 16.40
CA VAL A 91 -1.24 -13.09 17.76
C VAL A 91 -2.46 -14.02 17.81
N GLU A 92 -3.38 -13.88 16.86
CA GLU A 92 -4.59 -14.74 16.76
C GLU A 92 -4.23 -16.23 16.67
N LYS A 93 -3.14 -16.56 15.94
CA LYS A 93 -2.67 -17.93 15.72
C LYS A 93 -1.65 -18.44 16.74
N ASP A 94 -1.37 -17.67 17.81
CA ASP A 94 -0.32 -17.98 18.79
C ASP A 94 1.04 -18.25 18.12
N MET A 95 1.36 -17.47 17.10
CA MET A 95 2.62 -17.53 16.36
C MET A 95 3.57 -16.42 16.81
N GLY A 96 4.85 -16.78 16.97
CA GLY A 96 5.90 -15.80 17.24
C GLY A 96 6.15 -14.82 16.06
N HIS A 97 6.66 -13.63 16.41
CA HIS A 97 6.96 -12.52 15.49
C HIS A 97 8.44 -12.43 15.10
N GLU A 98 9.31 -13.30 15.64
CA GLU A 98 10.77 -13.25 15.50
C GLU A 98 11.27 -13.38 14.05
N ARG A 99 10.38 -13.75 13.14
CA ARG A 99 10.64 -13.90 11.70
C ARG A 99 10.06 -12.78 10.84
N ASP A 100 9.32 -11.84 11.44
CA ASP A 100 8.67 -10.77 10.72
C ASP A 100 9.44 -9.45 10.92
N PHE A 101 9.75 -8.77 9.83
CA PHE A 101 10.21 -7.39 9.80
C PHE A 101 9.04 -6.52 9.34
N LEU A 102 8.39 -5.86 10.31
CA LEU A 102 7.27 -4.96 10.06
C LEU A 102 7.82 -3.57 9.74
N THR A 103 7.72 -3.13 8.49
CA THR A 103 8.29 -1.85 8.06
C THR A 103 7.42 -0.71 8.60
N VAL A 104 7.93 0.08 9.55
CA VAL A 104 7.17 1.20 10.15
C VAL A 104 7.61 2.52 9.56
N GLY A 105 6.67 3.29 9.00
CA GLY A 105 6.91 4.68 8.59
C GLY A 105 7.78 4.88 7.34
N SER A 106 8.04 3.81 6.58
CA SER A 106 8.90 3.84 5.39
C SER A 106 8.21 3.18 4.20
N MET A 107 7.17 3.82 3.68
CA MET A 107 6.39 3.29 2.55
C MET A 107 7.28 3.07 1.32
N GLY A 108 7.08 1.95 0.62
CA GLY A 108 7.85 1.55 -0.56
C GLY A 108 9.26 1.01 -0.31
N HIS A 109 9.70 0.88 0.94
CA HIS A 109 11.04 0.39 1.25
C HIS A 109 11.10 -1.11 1.59
N ALA A 110 9.95 -1.77 1.77
CA ALA A 110 9.88 -3.18 2.14
C ALA A 110 10.66 -4.07 1.17
N SER A 111 10.47 -3.86 -0.14
CA SER A 111 11.15 -4.60 -1.20
C SER A 111 12.68 -4.46 -1.18
N ALA A 112 13.19 -3.25 -0.91
CA ALA A 112 14.63 -3.00 -0.77
C ALA A 112 15.21 -3.65 0.50
N ILE A 113 14.49 -3.60 1.63
CA ILE A 113 14.88 -4.26 2.87
C ILE A 113 14.93 -5.79 2.67
N ALA A 114 13.89 -6.35 2.04
CA ALA A 114 13.81 -7.77 1.74
C ALA A 114 14.96 -8.24 0.83
N LEU A 115 15.31 -7.45 -0.20
CA LEU A 115 16.48 -7.71 -1.03
C LEU A 115 17.78 -7.75 -0.21
N GLY A 116 17.98 -6.77 0.68
CA GLY A 116 19.14 -6.74 1.58
C GLY A 116 19.24 -8.00 2.44
N ILE A 117 18.13 -8.43 3.03
CA ILE A 117 18.08 -9.67 3.83
C ILE A 117 18.39 -10.89 2.96
N ALA A 118 17.78 -11.00 1.78
CA ALA A 118 17.96 -12.14 0.88
C ALA A 118 19.43 -12.32 0.46
N LEU A 119 20.09 -11.22 0.09
CA LEU A 119 21.51 -11.21 -0.30
C LEU A 119 22.44 -11.58 0.87
N GLN A 120 22.13 -11.16 2.09
CA GLN A 120 22.96 -11.44 3.28
C GLN A 120 22.68 -12.82 3.90
N LYS A 121 21.53 -13.42 3.61
CA LYS A 121 21.09 -14.71 4.14
C LYS A 121 20.68 -15.65 3.00
N PRO A 122 21.61 -16.06 2.11
CA PRO A 122 21.27 -16.83 0.90
C PRO A 122 20.57 -18.16 1.17
N ASN A 123 20.79 -18.76 2.36
CA ASN A 123 20.15 -20.02 2.78
C ASN A 123 18.80 -19.83 3.48
N LYS A 124 18.29 -18.60 3.59
CA LYS A 124 17.02 -18.27 4.25
C LYS A 124 16.06 -17.74 3.20
N GLN A 125 14.91 -18.37 3.06
CA GLN A 125 13.85 -17.87 2.17
C GLN A 125 13.24 -16.59 2.76
N VAL A 126 13.10 -15.57 1.92
CA VAL A 126 12.59 -14.24 2.29
C VAL A 126 11.33 -13.95 1.48
N PHE A 127 10.25 -13.61 2.15
CA PHE A 127 9.03 -13.10 1.55
C PHE A 127 8.95 -11.60 1.80
N CYS A 128 8.75 -10.81 0.74
CA CYS A 128 8.34 -9.42 0.84
C CYS A 128 6.84 -9.35 0.54
N LEU A 129 6.04 -9.01 1.55
CA LEU A 129 4.62 -8.71 1.40
C LEU A 129 4.50 -7.19 1.22
N ASP A 130 4.28 -6.76 -0.01
CA ASP A 130 4.15 -5.36 -0.36
C ASP A 130 2.72 -5.03 -0.82
N GLY A 131 2.39 -3.74 -0.82
CA GLY A 131 1.14 -3.23 -1.38
C GLY A 131 1.43 -2.53 -2.70
N ASP A 132 0.46 -2.54 -3.61
CA ASP A 132 0.51 -1.79 -4.87
C ASP A 132 0.97 -0.35 -4.71
N GLY A 133 0.37 0.40 -3.77
CA GLY A 133 0.73 1.79 -3.54
C GLY A 133 2.16 1.98 -3.05
N ALA A 134 2.67 1.05 -2.25
CA ALA A 134 4.04 1.09 -1.76
C ALA A 134 5.05 0.78 -2.88
N VAL A 135 4.75 -0.22 -3.71
CA VAL A 135 5.56 -0.53 -4.90
C VAL A 135 5.59 0.65 -5.86
N ILE A 136 4.45 1.30 -6.13
CA ILE A 136 4.39 2.48 -7.01
C ILE A 136 5.31 3.60 -6.50
N MET A 137 5.28 3.89 -5.19
CA MET A 137 6.10 4.97 -4.61
C MET A 137 7.60 4.76 -4.81
N HIS A 138 8.07 3.51 -4.83
CA HIS A 138 9.50 3.19 -4.95
C HIS A 138 9.75 2.13 -6.03
N MET A 139 9.08 2.26 -7.18
CA MET A 139 9.12 1.28 -8.27
C MET A 139 10.52 1.05 -8.84
N GLY A 140 11.43 2.04 -8.72
CA GLY A 140 12.83 1.90 -9.09
C GLY A 140 13.54 0.71 -8.41
N ALA A 141 13.08 0.27 -7.23
CA ALA A 141 13.61 -0.90 -6.54
C ALA A 141 13.46 -2.20 -7.35
N LEU A 142 12.41 -2.32 -8.18
CA LEU A 142 12.18 -3.51 -9.02
C LEU A 142 13.35 -3.77 -9.97
N SER A 143 13.92 -2.72 -10.57
CA SER A 143 15.11 -2.86 -11.43
C SER A 143 16.30 -3.43 -10.65
N THR A 144 16.51 -2.96 -9.42
CA THR A 144 17.61 -3.46 -8.59
C THR A 144 17.37 -4.91 -8.18
N ILE A 145 16.15 -5.27 -7.79
CA ILE A 145 15.80 -6.63 -7.39
C ILE A 145 15.97 -7.59 -8.57
N GLY A 146 15.42 -7.26 -9.74
CA GLY A 146 15.52 -8.08 -10.94
C GLY A 146 16.98 -8.31 -11.37
N GLN A 147 17.80 -7.26 -11.38
CA GLN A 147 19.22 -7.37 -11.76
C GLN A 147 20.08 -8.12 -10.73
N ARG A 148 19.71 -8.10 -9.45
CA ARG A 148 20.41 -8.89 -8.42
C ARG A 148 19.93 -10.35 -8.39
N GLY A 149 18.67 -10.60 -8.76
CA GLY A 149 18.08 -11.92 -8.97
C GLY A 149 18.38 -12.99 -7.90
N PRO A 150 18.27 -12.69 -6.59
CA PRO A 150 18.51 -13.69 -5.55
C PRO A 150 17.49 -14.83 -5.62
N ASP A 151 17.95 -16.08 -5.53
CA ASP A 151 17.09 -17.26 -5.69
C ASP A 151 16.15 -17.49 -4.50
N ASN A 152 16.41 -16.84 -3.36
CA ASN A 152 15.70 -17.00 -2.10
C ASN A 152 14.72 -15.86 -1.78
N LEU A 153 14.46 -14.92 -2.70
CA LEU A 153 13.50 -13.83 -2.50
C LEU A 153 12.18 -14.07 -3.26
N LYS A 154 11.07 -13.94 -2.56
CA LYS A 154 9.72 -13.91 -3.13
C LYS A 154 9.09 -12.54 -2.86
N HIS A 155 8.83 -11.76 -3.92
CA HIS A 155 8.18 -10.46 -3.82
C HIS A 155 6.69 -10.62 -4.17
N VAL A 156 5.83 -10.45 -3.17
CA VAL A 156 4.38 -10.60 -3.28
C VAL A 156 3.74 -9.23 -3.18
N ILE A 157 3.06 -8.81 -4.24
CA ILE A 157 2.37 -7.51 -4.31
C ILE A 157 0.88 -7.78 -4.12
N ILE A 158 0.30 -7.31 -3.02
CA ILE A 158 -1.14 -7.39 -2.79
C ILE A 158 -1.76 -6.12 -3.36
N ASN A 159 -2.34 -6.24 -4.56
CA ASN A 159 -2.94 -5.12 -5.26
C ASN A 159 -4.44 -5.00 -4.95
N ASN A 160 -4.79 -4.04 -4.10
CA ASN A 160 -6.17 -3.66 -3.81
C ASN A 160 -6.55 -2.29 -4.42
N GLY A 161 -5.68 -1.71 -5.25
CA GLY A 161 -5.91 -0.45 -5.96
C GLY A 161 -6.05 0.77 -5.05
N CYS A 162 -5.58 0.74 -3.79
CA CYS A 162 -5.77 1.87 -2.88
C CYS A 162 -4.72 2.02 -1.76
N HIS A 163 -4.47 3.27 -1.38
CA HIS A 163 -3.75 3.66 -0.18
C HIS A 163 -4.63 3.58 1.08
N ASP A 164 -4.93 2.36 1.51
CA ASP A 164 -5.90 2.09 2.57
C ASP A 164 -5.57 2.74 3.92
N SER A 165 -4.28 2.89 4.22
CA SER A 165 -3.80 3.42 5.50
C SER A 165 -4.01 4.93 5.68
N VAL A 166 -4.27 5.67 4.59
CA VAL A 166 -4.40 7.14 4.61
C VAL A 166 -5.78 7.65 4.16
N GLY A 167 -6.76 6.76 4.12
CA GLY A 167 -8.16 7.12 3.80
C GLY A 167 -8.71 6.48 2.52
N GLY A 168 -8.00 5.53 1.91
CA GLY A 168 -8.51 4.73 0.79
C GLY A 168 -8.47 5.44 -0.56
N GLN A 169 -7.52 6.38 -0.74
CA GLN A 169 -7.30 7.02 -2.04
C GLN A 169 -6.86 5.97 -3.05
N MET A 170 -7.44 6.01 -4.25
CA MET A 170 -7.11 5.06 -5.32
C MET A 170 -5.66 5.21 -5.75
N THR A 171 -5.00 4.09 -6.04
CA THR A 171 -3.71 4.05 -6.74
C THR A 171 -3.95 3.87 -8.23
N ASP A 172 -2.93 4.17 -9.05
CA ASP A 172 -3.00 3.90 -10.49
C ASP A 172 -3.07 2.39 -10.81
N ALA A 173 -2.66 1.54 -9.88
CA ALA A 173 -2.76 0.08 -10.00
C ALA A 173 -4.18 -0.48 -9.83
N GLY A 174 -5.15 0.36 -9.44
CA GLY A 174 -6.58 0.01 -9.51
C GLY A 174 -7.13 -0.05 -10.93
N ASN A 175 -6.39 0.44 -11.93
CA ASN A 175 -6.75 0.30 -13.35
C ASN A 175 -6.10 -0.95 -13.96
N HIS A 176 -6.69 -2.11 -13.65
CA HIS A 176 -6.17 -3.42 -14.04
C HIS A 176 -6.13 -3.66 -15.56
N ASP A 177 -6.86 -2.88 -16.36
CA ASP A 177 -6.86 -3.01 -17.82
C ASP A 177 -5.59 -2.46 -18.48
N SER A 178 -4.89 -1.53 -17.82
CA SER A 178 -3.76 -0.81 -18.40
C SER A 178 -2.52 -0.70 -17.52
N PHE A 179 -2.57 -1.26 -16.31
CA PHE A 179 -1.46 -1.31 -15.38
C PHE A 179 -1.18 -2.76 -14.95
N ASP A 180 0.05 -3.23 -15.16
CA ASP A 180 0.44 -4.62 -14.92
C ASP A 180 1.81 -4.72 -14.21
N PHE A 181 1.79 -5.15 -12.94
CA PHE A 181 3.01 -5.35 -12.17
C PHE A 181 3.86 -6.53 -12.65
N CYS A 182 3.27 -7.57 -13.21
CA CYS A 182 3.98 -8.73 -13.73
C CYS A 182 4.82 -8.34 -14.95
N GLU A 183 4.26 -7.62 -15.92
CA GLU A 183 5.01 -7.15 -17.10
C GLU A 183 6.10 -6.14 -16.73
N ILE A 184 5.82 -5.21 -15.79
CA ILE A 184 6.84 -4.31 -15.23
C ILE A 184 7.98 -5.11 -14.58
N SER A 185 7.65 -6.11 -13.77
CA SER A 185 8.63 -6.94 -13.05
C SER A 185 9.46 -7.79 -14.01
N LYS A 186 8.85 -8.44 -15.02
CA LYS A 186 9.57 -9.15 -16.10
C LYS A 186 10.57 -8.23 -16.79
N SER A 187 10.11 -7.03 -17.17
CA SER A 187 10.95 -6.03 -17.85
C SER A 187 12.11 -5.54 -16.98
N CYS A 188 11.96 -5.59 -15.65
CA CYS A 188 13.02 -5.29 -14.70
C CYS A 188 14.03 -6.45 -14.49
N GLY A 189 13.74 -7.65 -15.00
CA GLY A 189 14.61 -8.83 -14.90
C GLY A 189 14.20 -9.86 -13.84
N TYR A 190 12.96 -9.83 -13.35
CA TYR A 190 12.45 -10.91 -12.49
C TYR A 190 12.41 -12.23 -13.28
N LYS A 191 13.00 -13.29 -12.71
CA LYS A 191 13.12 -14.61 -13.36
C LYS A 191 11.77 -15.31 -13.54
N ASP A 192 10.89 -15.16 -12.56
CA ASP A 192 9.58 -15.78 -12.50
C ASP A 192 8.60 -14.73 -11.97
N VAL A 193 7.48 -14.58 -12.66
CA VAL A 193 6.36 -13.77 -12.21
C VAL A 193 5.07 -14.49 -12.53
N SER A 194 4.09 -14.35 -11.66
CA SER A 194 2.76 -14.90 -11.82
C SER A 194 1.76 -13.95 -11.18
N GLU A 195 0.63 -13.78 -11.84
CA GLU A 195 -0.55 -13.15 -11.24
C GLU A 195 -1.51 -14.24 -10.78
N ILE A 196 -2.08 -14.07 -9.59
CA ILE A 196 -3.01 -15.03 -8.99
C ILE A 196 -4.29 -14.29 -8.65
N PHE A 197 -5.38 -14.71 -9.28
CA PHE A 197 -6.73 -14.31 -8.91
C PHE A 197 -7.41 -15.48 -8.23
N ILE A 198 -7.92 -15.27 -7.02
CA ILE A 198 -8.82 -16.23 -6.39
C ILE A 198 -10.23 -15.86 -6.84
N PHE A 199 -10.72 -16.57 -7.85
CA PHE A 199 -12.14 -16.62 -8.15
C PHE A 199 -12.79 -17.68 -7.25
N ASP A 200 -13.97 -17.41 -6.72
CA ASP A 200 -14.76 -18.38 -5.95
C ASP A 200 -14.89 -19.68 -6.73
N PHE A 201 -14.06 -20.68 -6.42
CA PHE A 201 -14.41 -22.10 -6.42
C PHE A 201 -13.43 -22.83 -5.52
N MET A 202 -13.99 -23.44 -4.47
CA MET A 202 -13.41 -24.56 -3.76
C MET A 202 -12.90 -25.59 -4.79
N ILE A 203 -11.59 -25.71 -4.94
CA ILE A 203 -10.97 -26.88 -5.57
C ILE A 203 -10.25 -27.61 -4.45
N VAL A 204 -10.72 -28.84 -4.23
CA VAL A 204 -10.21 -29.86 -3.31
C VAL A 204 -8.78 -30.24 -3.69
#